data_AF-A0A2N3AX16-F1
#
_entry.id   AF-A0A2N3AX16-F1
#
_cell.length_a   1.000
_cell.length_b   1.000
_cell.length_c   1.000
_cell.angle_alpha   90.00
_cell.angle_beta   90.00
_cell.angle_gamma   90.00
#
_symmetry.space_group_name_H-M   'P 1'
#
loop_
_entity.id
_entity.type
_entity.pdbx_description
1 polymer ?
#
loop_
_entity_poly.entity_id
_entity_poly.type
_entity_poly.pdbx_seq_one_letter_code
_entity_poly.pdbx_strand_id
1 'polypeptide(L)'
;MTRPPSPVTRPPSPRPSPAGGRGGARGPDSARPGDVAPSARISPPLPPAGEGRGEGLAKQAAPDWRAGGFGVYVHWPFCASKCPYCDFNSHVAKTAVDQRRWRAALLRELGAARALTGPRRADTVFFGGGTPSLMDPETVAAVIAHIDALWGLAPEAEITLEANPTSVEAGRFTAYADAGVNRVSMGVQALNDRDLRALGRTHSVAEARAAFDIARARFKRVSFDLIYARMGQTPQAWAAELGEALAMAVDHLSLYQLTIEAGTRFGALHARGKLILPDDDIAADMYL
;
A
#
# COMPACT_ATOMS: atom_id res chain seq x y z
N MET A 1 -9.01 39.34 48.26
CA MET A 1 -10.30 38.78 48.74
C MET A 1 -11.24 38.71 47.55
N THR A 2 -11.51 37.51 47.04
CA THR A 2 -12.38 37.26 45.87
C THR A 2 -13.10 35.94 46.11
N ARG A 3 -14.44 35.93 46.03
CA ARG A 3 -15.27 34.75 46.35
C ARG A 3 -15.10 33.66 45.29
N PRO A 4 -15.05 32.36 45.67
CA PRO A 4 -15.21 31.27 44.71
C PRO A 4 -16.68 31.18 44.25
N PRO A 5 -16.95 30.73 43.00
CA PRO A 5 -18.30 30.48 42.52
C PRO A 5 -18.90 29.20 43.12
N SER A 6 -20.21 29.20 43.37
CA SER A 6 -20.96 28.04 43.86
C SER A 6 -21.19 26.99 42.76
N PRO A 7 -21.26 25.68 43.09
CA PRO A 7 -21.43 24.62 42.11
C PRO A 7 -22.87 24.54 41.57
N VAL A 8 -22.99 24.32 40.25
CA VAL A 8 -24.28 24.10 39.58
C VAL A 8 -24.68 22.63 39.70
N THR A 9 -25.81 22.34 40.32
CA THR A 9 -26.40 21.00 40.42
C THR A 9 -27.19 20.63 39.16
N ARG A 10 -26.88 19.49 38.53
CA ARG A 10 -27.71 18.91 37.46
C ARG A 10 -28.86 18.09 38.05
N PRO A 11 -30.10 18.20 37.55
CA PRO A 11 -31.17 17.25 37.89
C PRO A 11 -30.93 15.89 37.22
N PRO A 12 -31.42 14.78 37.81
CA PRO A 12 -31.25 13.43 37.27
C PRO A 12 -32.21 13.13 36.11
N SER A 13 -31.72 12.36 35.12
CA SER A 13 -32.52 11.84 34.01
C SER A 13 -33.44 10.68 34.47
N PRO A 14 -34.69 10.58 33.99
CA PRO A 14 -35.55 9.44 34.30
C PRO A 14 -35.12 8.17 33.55
N ARG A 15 -35.28 7.02 34.21
CA ARG A 15 -35.09 5.67 33.63
C ARG A 15 -36.42 5.12 33.10
N PRO A 16 -36.40 4.31 32.03
CA PRO A 16 -37.45 3.34 31.75
C PRO A 16 -36.97 1.88 31.89
N SER A 17 -37.81 1.06 32.53
CA SER A 17 -37.74 -0.41 32.66
C SER A 17 -39.17 -0.94 32.90
N PRO A 18 -39.48 -2.25 32.74
CA PRO A 18 -39.07 -3.16 31.66
C PRO A 18 -40.21 -4.12 31.17
N ALA A 19 -39.91 -4.93 30.14
CA ALA A 19 -40.39 -6.30 29.91
C ALA A 19 -41.84 -6.63 29.41
N GLY A 20 -41.93 -7.74 28.65
CA GLY A 20 -43.16 -8.46 28.23
C GLY A 20 -43.31 -8.55 26.69
N GLY A 21 -43.60 -9.70 26.05
CA GLY A 21 -43.79 -11.07 26.53
C GLY A 21 -43.96 -12.09 25.37
N ARG A 22 -43.73 -13.38 25.65
CA ARG A 22 -43.60 -14.54 24.71
C ARG A 22 -44.91 -15.02 24.04
N GLY A 23 -44.77 -15.73 22.90
CA GLY A 23 -45.72 -16.76 22.39
C GLY A 23 -45.97 -16.67 20.87
N GLY A 24 -46.17 -17.75 20.08
CA GLY A 24 -46.04 -19.19 20.36
C GLY A 24 -46.91 -20.10 19.45
N ALA A 25 -46.27 -21.06 18.76
CA ALA A 25 -46.81 -22.35 18.24
C ALA A 25 -47.52 -22.49 16.84
N ARG A 26 -46.84 -23.29 15.99
CA ARG A 26 -47.28 -24.51 15.21
C ARG A 26 -48.20 -24.40 13.97
N GLY A 27 -47.87 -25.23 12.97
CA GLY A 27 -48.60 -25.47 11.70
C GLY A 27 -49.73 -26.52 11.80
N PRO A 28 -50.03 -27.33 10.76
CA PRO A 28 -49.12 -27.99 9.80
C PRO A 28 -49.38 -27.56 8.32
N ASP A 29 -49.11 -28.25 7.19
CA ASP A 29 -48.70 -29.65 6.93
C ASP A 29 -47.97 -29.92 5.56
N SER A 30 -47.74 -31.21 5.27
CA SER A 30 -47.17 -31.94 4.13
C SER A 30 -47.22 -31.41 2.67
N ALA A 31 -46.09 -31.49 1.96
CA ALA A 31 -45.84 -32.48 0.88
C ALA A 31 -44.40 -32.41 0.29
N ARG A 32 -43.80 -33.58 0.04
CA ARG A 32 -42.57 -33.90 -0.73
C ARG A 32 -42.86 -35.23 -1.49
N PRO A 33 -42.07 -35.73 -2.47
CA PRO A 33 -40.67 -35.40 -2.79
C PRO A 33 -40.35 -35.19 -4.30
N GLY A 34 -39.08 -34.87 -4.59
CA GLY A 34 -38.50 -34.88 -5.93
C GLY A 34 -36.99 -34.66 -5.83
N ASP A 35 -36.21 -35.74 -5.89
CA ASP A 35 -34.76 -35.71 -5.68
C ASP A 35 -33.98 -35.31 -6.94
N VAL A 36 -33.07 -34.34 -6.82
CA VAL A 36 -31.99 -34.10 -7.78
C VAL A 36 -30.70 -33.86 -7.00
N ALA A 37 -29.82 -34.85 -6.97
CA ALA A 37 -28.51 -34.74 -6.32
C ALA A 37 -27.50 -34.00 -7.22
N PRO A 38 -26.67 -33.09 -6.68
CA PRO A 38 -25.62 -32.43 -7.45
C PRO A 38 -24.46 -33.38 -7.72
N SER A 39 -24.05 -33.50 -8.98
CA SER A 39 -22.96 -34.40 -9.39
C SER A 39 -21.58 -33.86 -9.00
N ALA A 40 -20.99 -34.39 -7.93
CA ALA A 40 -19.57 -34.22 -7.66
C ALA A 40 -18.75 -35.05 -8.68
N ARG A 41 -18.02 -34.39 -9.57
CA ARG A 41 -17.07 -35.08 -10.47
C ARG A 41 -15.80 -35.41 -9.68
N ILE A 42 -15.67 -36.66 -9.27
CA ILE A 42 -14.45 -37.20 -8.69
C ILE A 42 -13.42 -37.38 -9.82
N SER A 43 -12.26 -36.74 -9.71
CA SER A 43 -11.14 -36.96 -10.63
C SER A 43 -10.62 -38.40 -10.51
N PRO A 44 -10.19 -39.06 -11.60
CA PRO A 44 -9.60 -40.39 -11.53
C PRO A 44 -8.26 -40.35 -10.76
N PRO A 45 -7.89 -41.45 -10.06
CA PRO A 45 -6.61 -41.54 -9.37
C PRO A 45 -5.45 -41.56 -10.36
N LEU A 46 -4.30 -40.98 -9.98
CA LEU A 46 -3.07 -41.10 -10.78
C LEU A 46 -2.59 -42.56 -10.82
N PRO A 47 -1.93 -42.99 -11.93
CA PRO A 47 -1.29 -44.29 -12.00
C PRO A 47 -0.10 -44.38 -11.02
N PRO A 48 0.25 -45.57 -10.53
CA PRO A 48 1.38 -45.76 -9.62
C PRO A 48 2.71 -45.42 -10.32
N ALA A 49 3.65 -44.86 -9.55
CA ALA A 49 4.98 -44.54 -10.04
C ALA A 49 5.75 -45.80 -10.43
N GLY A 50 6.10 -45.93 -11.71
CA GLY A 50 6.95 -47.02 -12.21
C GLY A 50 8.42 -46.77 -11.88
N GLU A 51 9.05 -47.69 -11.16
CA GLU A 51 10.51 -47.71 -10.97
C GLU A 51 11.21 -48.11 -12.27
N GLY A 52 12.10 -47.26 -12.81
CA GLY A 52 12.67 -47.56 -14.13
C GLY A 52 13.73 -46.61 -14.71
N ARG A 53 14.89 -46.50 -14.05
CA ARG A 53 16.22 -46.20 -14.63
C ARG A 53 16.38 -44.96 -15.55
N GLY A 54 17.10 -43.97 -15.06
CA GLY A 54 17.60 -42.83 -15.84
C GLY A 54 18.76 -42.12 -15.15
N GLU A 55 19.92 -42.79 -15.04
CA GLU A 55 21.15 -42.15 -14.53
C GLU A 55 21.64 -41.11 -15.55
N GLY A 56 21.34 -39.83 -15.33
CA GLY A 56 21.75 -38.76 -16.25
C GLY A 56 21.41 -37.34 -15.79
N LEU A 57 22.45 -36.58 -15.41
CA LEU A 57 22.45 -35.13 -15.19
C LEU A 57 21.47 -34.56 -14.16
N ALA A 58 21.69 -34.88 -12.89
CA ALA A 58 21.46 -33.89 -11.82
C ALA A 58 22.64 -32.91 -11.73
N LYS A 59 22.77 -31.99 -12.69
CA LYS A 59 23.55 -30.77 -12.44
C LYS A 59 22.87 -30.06 -11.28
N GLN A 60 23.55 -29.89 -10.15
CA GLN A 60 23.05 -29.08 -9.04
C GLN A 60 22.81 -27.67 -9.58
N ALA A 61 21.54 -27.33 -9.80
CA ALA A 61 21.17 -25.97 -10.15
C ALA A 61 21.65 -25.06 -9.02
N ALA A 62 22.36 -23.98 -9.37
CA ALA A 62 22.70 -22.97 -8.38
C ALA A 62 21.38 -22.51 -7.72
N PRO A 63 21.34 -22.35 -6.39
CA PRO A 63 20.08 -22.16 -5.66
C PRO A 63 19.31 -20.96 -6.25
N ASP A 64 18.00 -21.14 -6.38
CA ASP A 64 17.08 -20.38 -7.25
C ASP A 64 17.26 -18.85 -7.20
N TRP A 65 17.55 -18.29 -6.01
CA TRP A 65 17.87 -16.87 -5.80
C TRP A 65 19.05 -16.31 -6.64
N ARG A 66 19.91 -17.17 -7.21
CA ARG A 66 20.96 -16.79 -8.16
C ARG A 66 20.46 -16.67 -9.60
N ALA A 67 19.34 -17.32 -9.93
CA ALA A 67 18.73 -17.37 -11.25
C ALA A 67 17.44 -16.51 -11.37
N GLY A 68 16.67 -16.35 -10.29
CA GLY A 68 15.40 -15.60 -10.22
C GLY A 68 15.49 -14.08 -10.29
N GLY A 69 16.42 -13.54 -11.09
CA GLY A 69 16.68 -12.10 -11.24
C GLY A 69 17.46 -11.47 -10.08
N PHE A 70 17.71 -10.17 -10.17
CA PHE A 70 18.28 -9.37 -9.07
C PHE A 70 17.69 -7.95 -9.09
N GLY A 71 17.26 -7.47 -7.91
CA GLY A 71 16.69 -6.15 -7.73
C GLY A 71 17.39 -5.37 -6.62
N VAL A 72 17.47 -4.04 -6.78
CA VAL A 72 18.04 -3.14 -5.77
C VAL A 72 16.93 -2.26 -5.18
N TYR A 73 16.60 -2.48 -3.90
CA TYR A 73 15.73 -1.58 -3.15
C TYR A 73 16.56 -0.48 -2.49
N VAL A 74 16.14 0.77 -2.66
CA VAL A 74 16.76 1.96 -2.07
C VAL A 74 15.76 2.62 -1.14
N HIS A 75 16.05 2.58 0.16
CA HIS A 75 15.17 3.11 1.18
C HIS A 75 15.41 4.60 1.44
N TRP A 76 14.38 5.43 1.28
CA TRP A 76 14.40 6.83 1.67
C TRP A 76 13.46 7.06 2.88
N PRO A 77 13.99 7.21 4.11
CA PRO A 77 13.18 7.14 5.33
C PRO A 77 12.44 8.44 5.68
N PHE A 78 12.42 9.46 4.82
CA PHE A 78 11.85 10.78 5.16
C PHE A 78 10.51 11.06 4.48
N CYS A 79 9.55 11.54 5.27
CA CYS A 79 8.28 12.11 4.82
C CYS A 79 8.21 13.61 5.19
N ALA A 80 7.46 14.39 4.43
CA ALA A 80 7.11 15.77 4.82
C ALA A 80 6.18 15.79 6.05
N SER A 81 5.29 14.82 6.16
CA SER A 81 4.41 14.57 7.31
C SER A 81 4.17 13.07 7.48
N LYS A 82 4.09 12.57 8.71
CA LYS A 82 3.76 11.15 8.96
C LYS A 82 2.25 10.93 8.91
N CYS A 83 1.80 10.07 7.99
CA CYS A 83 0.40 9.64 7.92
C CYS A 83 0.01 8.92 9.23
N PRO A 84 -1.22 9.11 9.74
CA PRO A 84 -1.60 8.66 11.08
C PRO A 84 -1.78 7.14 11.22
N TYR A 85 -1.92 6.44 10.09
CA TYR A 85 -1.97 4.98 9.95
C TYR A 85 -0.60 4.34 9.65
N CYS A 86 0.40 5.13 9.27
CA CYS A 86 1.66 4.60 8.74
C CYS A 86 2.57 4.08 9.87
N ASP A 87 2.80 2.78 9.84
CA ASP A 87 3.72 2.01 10.69
C ASP A 87 5.14 1.90 10.08
N PHE A 88 5.27 2.02 8.75
CA PHE A 88 6.53 1.94 8.01
C PHE A 88 7.68 2.72 8.67
N ASN A 89 8.89 2.25 8.42
CA ASN A 89 10.14 2.90 8.82
C ASN A 89 10.30 4.25 8.13
N SER A 90 9.67 5.27 8.71
CA SER A 90 9.52 6.60 8.13
C SER A 90 9.49 7.66 9.22
N HIS A 91 10.12 8.79 8.93
CA HIS A 91 10.37 9.86 9.89
C HIS A 91 10.08 11.23 9.26
N VAL A 92 9.55 12.14 10.06
CA VAL A 92 9.57 13.57 9.72
C VAL A 92 10.88 14.14 10.26
N ALA A 93 11.72 14.68 9.37
CA ALA A 93 13.00 15.24 9.78
C ALA A 93 12.79 16.51 10.63
N LYS A 94 13.49 16.62 11.76
CA LYS A 94 13.40 17.79 12.67
C LYS A 94 13.97 19.08 12.06
N THR A 95 14.84 18.93 11.07
CA THR A 95 15.50 19.97 10.28
C THR A 95 15.49 19.53 8.82
N ALA A 96 15.85 20.42 7.89
CA ALA A 96 16.06 20.04 6.50
C ALA A 96 17.02 18.84 6.38
N VAL A 97 16.71 17.92 5.47
CA VAL A 97 17.52 16.72 5.21
C VAL A 97 18.75 17.14 4.41
N ASP A 98 19.95 16.81 4.89
CA ASP A 98 21.19 16.99 4.13
C ASP A 98 21.26 15.93 3.01
N GLN A 99 20.72 16.30 1.85
CA GLN A 99 20.67 15.49 0.63
C GLN A 99 22.06 15.05 0.19
N ARG A 100 23.09 15.91 0.32
CA ARG A 100 24.47 15.58 -0.11
C ARG A 100 25.09 14.53 0.80
N ARG A 101 24.91 14.65 2.11
CA ARG A 101 25.36 13.65 3.09
C ARG A 101 24.63 12.32 2.92
N TRP A 102 23.32 12.35 2.65
CA TRP A 102 22.53 11.15 2.38
C TRP A 102 22.94 10.47 1.08
N ARG A 103 23.10 11.22 -0.02
CA ARG A 103 23.68 10.74 -1.28
C ARG A 103 25.02 10.04 -1.03
N ALA A 104 25.94 10.68 -0.33
CA ALA A 104 27.24 10.08 0.00
C ALA A 104 27.12 8.82 0.88
N ALA A 105 26.12 8.72 1.76
CA ALA A 105 25.87 7.52 2.56
C ALA A 105 25.35 6.35 1.71
N LEU A 106 24.30 6.59 0.90
CA LEU A 106 23.71 5.60 0.00
C LEU A 106 24.76 5.03 -0.97
N LEU A 107 25.59 5.87 -1.58
CA LEU A 107 26.64 5.41 -2.50
C LEU A 107 27.68 4.49 -1.80
N ARG A 108 28.08 4.81 -0.56
CA ARG A 108 28.97 3.92 0.22
C ARG A 108 28.30 2.60 0.61
N GLU A 109 27.01 2.65 0.95
CA GLU A 109 26.23 1.46 1.31
C GLU A 109 26.06 0.52 0.11
N LEU A 110 25.81 1.05 -1.09
CA LEU A 110 25.79 0.27 -2.33
C LEU A 110 27.14 -0.41 -2.61
N GLY A 111 28.25 0.29 -2.39
CA GLY A 111 29.59 -0.30 -2.49
C GLY A 111 29.82 -1.46 -1.50
N ALA A 112 29.34 -1.32 -0.26
CA ALA A 112 29.38 -2.39 0.74
C ALA A 112 28.47 -3.57 0.36
N ALA A 113 27.25 -3.31 -0.10
CA ALA A 113 26.33 -4.32 -0.61
C ALA A 113 26.94 -5.09 -1.78
N ARG A 114 27.58 -4.40 -2.74
CA ARG A 114 28.26 -5.01 -3.89
C ARG A 114 29.42 -5.93 -3.49
N ALA A 115 30.12 -5.62 -2.40
CA ALA A 115 31.16 -6.49 -1.85
C ALA A 115 30.57 -7.78 -1.26
N LEU A 116 29.38 -7.72 -0.65
CA LEU A 116 28.67 -8.88 -0.09
C LEU A 116 27.98 -9.73 -1.17
N THR A 117 27.36 -9.13 -2.18
CA THR A 117 26.57 -9.86 -3.20
C THR A 117 27.42 -10.49 -4.30
N GLY A 118 28.64 -9.99 -4.51
CA GLY A 118 29.40 -10.27 -5.73
C GLY A 118 28.77 -9.63 -6.98
N PRO A 119 29.29 -9.95 -8.19
CA PRO A 119 28.72 -9.47 -9.45
C PRO A 119 27.33 -10.09 -9.70
N ARG A 120 26.39 -9.24 -10.09
CA ARG A 120 25.03 -9.54 -10.57
C ARG A 120 24.71 -8.50 -11.66
N ARG A 121 23.58 -8.61 -12.34
CA ARG A 121 23.00 -7.54 -13.16
C ARG A 121 21.63 -7.22 -12.58
N ALA A 122 21.29 -5.95 -12.36
CA ALA A 122 20.02 -5.55 -11.78
C ALA A 122 18.93 -5.44 -12.86
N ASP A 123 17.87 -6.23 -12.71
CA ASP A 123 16.69 -6.20 -13.56
C ASP A 123 15.64 -5.19 -13.02
N THR A 124 15.72 -4.82 -11.74
CA THR A 124 14.90 -3.76 -11.12
C THR A 124 15.67 -2.86 -10.16
N VAL A 125 15.28 -1.60 -10.07
CA VAL A 125 15.62 -0.65 -9.01
C VAL A 125 14.34 -0.04 -8.46
N PHE A 126 14.17 -0.04 -7.14
CA PHE A 126 12.96 0.49 -6.50
C PHE A 126 13.33 1.47 -5.40
N PHE A 127 12.96 2.73 -5.56
CA PHE A 127 13.07 3.77 -4.53
C PHE A 127 11.77 3.80 -3.73
N GLY A 128 11.83 3.49 -2.43
CA GLY A 128 10.65 3.41 -1.57
C GLY A 128 10.88 3.82 -0.11
N GLY A 129 9.82 3.75 0.70
CA GLY A 129 9.89 3.82 2.16
C GLY A 129 9.04 4.95 2.78
N GLY A 130 9.65 6.13 2.93
CA GLY A 130 8.98 7.32 3.44
C GLY A 130 8.30 8.11 2.30
N THR A 131 9.05 8.95 1.61
CA THR A 131 8.59 9.66 0.40
C THR A 131 9.79 9.95 -0.51
N PRO A 132 10.20 9.00 -1.37
CA PRO A 132 11.34 9.15 -2.28
C PRO A 132 11.24 10.34 -3.24
N SER A 133 10.04 10.79 -3.61
CA SER A 133 9.83 12.04 -4.37
C SER A 133 10.24 13.34 -3.63
N LEU A 134 10.73 13.24 -2.39
CA LEU A 134 11.43 14.33 -1.69
C LEU A 134 12.94 14.36 -1.95
N MET A 135 13.55 13.28 -2.48
CA MET A 135 14.96 13.24 -2.89
C MET A 135 15.23 14.28 -3.97
N ASP A 136 16.41 14.91 -3.93
CA ASP A 136 16.85 15.74 -5.05
C ASP A 136 17.02 14.84 -6.30
N PRO A 137 16.59 15.26 -7.51
CA PRO A 137 16.76 14.45 -8.72
C PRO A 137 18.22 14.05 -8.99
N GLU A 138 19.20 14.91 -8.65
CA GLU A 138 20.63 14.55 -8.70
C GLU A 138 21.00 13.36 -7.79
N THR A 139 20.31 13.18 -6.66
CA THR A 139 20.55 12.06 -5.74
C THR A 139 19.99 10.77 -6.33
N VAL A 140 18.80 10.82 -6.95
CA VAL A 140 18.22 9.68 -7.68
C VAL A 140 19.13 9.28 -8.85
N ALA A 141 19.53 10.24 -9.69
CA ALA A 141 20.44 10.02 -10.82
C ALA A 141 21.79 9.42 -10.38
N ALA A 142 22.41 9.97 -9.34
CA ALA A 142 23.69 9.46 -8.83
C ALA A 142 23.57 8.04 -8.27
N VAL A 143 22.45 7.69 -7.63
CA VAL A 143 22.20 6.32 -7.14
C VAL A 143 21.99 5.35 -8.29
N ILE A 144 21.18 5.69 -9.30
CA ILE A 144 20.96 4.86 -10.49
C ILE A 144 22.29 4.59 -11.22
N ALA A 145 23.05 5.66 -11.51
CA ALA A 145 24.34 5.55 -12.18
C ALA A 145 25.36 4.72 -11.39
N HIS A 146 25.31 4.76 -10.05
CA HIS A 146 26.22 3.95 -9.22
C HIS A 146 25.79 2.49 -9.12
N ILE A 147 24.48 2.20 -9.15
CA ILE A 147 23.97 0.82 -9.28
C ILE A 147 24.44 0.22 -10.62
N ASP A 148 24.32 0.97 -11.71
CA ASP A 148 24.82 0.56 -13.02
C ASP A 148 26.34 0.35 -13.03
N ALA A 149 27.12 1.24 -12.42
CA ALA A 149 28.56 1.08 -12.32
C ALA A 149 29.01 -0.13 -11.45
N LEU A 150 28.23 -0.54 -10.45
CA LEU A 150 28.58 -1.61 -9.51
C LEU A 150 28.14 -3.00 -9.98
N TRP A 151 26.93 -3.12 -10.55
CA TRP A 151 26.33 -4.37 -11.01
C TRP A 151 26.01 -4.34 -12.52
N GLY A 152 25.61 -3.19 -13.05
CA GLY A 152 25.05 -3.06 -14.39
C GLY A 152 23.54 -3.29 -14.38
N LEU A 153 22.82 -2.46 -15.11
CA LEU A 153 21.38 -2.57 -15.32
C LEU A 153 21.07 -3.48 -16.51
N ALA A 154 19.94 -4.18 -16.46
CA ALA A 154 19.36 -4.79 -17.66
C ALA A 154 18.90 -3.68 -18.63
N PRO A 155 18.96 -3.88 -19.97
CA PRO A 155 18.56 -2.85 -20.94
C PRO A 155 17.13 -2.33 -20.75
N GLU A 156 16.20 -3.19 -20.30
CA GLU A 156 14.81 -2.84 -19.97
C GLU A 156 14.54 -2.91 -18.45
N ALA A 157 15.54 -2.59 -17.61
CA ALA A 157 15.37 -2.61 -16.16
C ALA A 157 14.23 -1.68 -15.71
N GLU A 158 13.35 -2.17 -14.83
CA GLU A 158 12.35 -1.31 -14.19
C GLU A 158 13.03 -0.42 -13.16
N ILE A 159 12.86 0.90 -13.29
CA ILE A 159 13.32 1.86 -12.28
C ILE A 159 12.08 2.58 -11.76
N THR A 160 11.60 2.13 -10.60
CA THR A 160 10.40 2.64 -9.93
C THR A 160 10.74 3.61 -8.82
N LEU A 161 9.99 4.71 -8.72
CA LEU A 161 10.06 5.65 -7.60
C LEU A 161 8.66 5.88 -6.98
N GLU A 162 8.56 5.73 -5.66
CA GLU A 162 7.34 6.10 -4.91
C GLU A 162 7.22 7.62 -4.75
N ALA A 163 6.01 8.16 -4.99
CA ALA A 163 5.71 9.58 -4.90
C ALA A 163 4.40 9.87 -4.14
N ASN A 164 4.35 11.01 -3.46
CA ASN A 164 3.07 11.62 -3.08
C ASN A 164 2.63 12.58 -4.19
N PRO A 165 1.33 12.65 -4.53
CA PRO A 165 0.87 13.42 -5.67
C PRO A 165 0.54 14.87 -5.28
N THR A 166 1.51 15.59 -4.70
CA THR A 166 1.41 17.04 -4.46
C THR A 166 2.04 17.81 -5.62
N SER A 167 1.61 19.07 -5.78
CA SER A 167 2.14 19.99 -6.80
C SER A 167 3.68 20.15 -6.77
N VAL A 168 4.31 20.05 -5.60
CA VAL A 168 5.78 20.20 -5.45
C VAL A 168 6.53 18.99 -5.99
N GLU A 169 6.06 17.79 -5.67
CA GLU A 169 6.66 16.54 -6.14
C GLU A 169 6.38 16.30 -7.63
N ALA A 170 5.17 16.60 -8.11
CA ALA A 170 4.82 16.53 -9.53
C ALA A 170 5.72 17.43 -10.40
N GLY A 171 6.09 18.62 -9.90
CA GLY A 171 7.04 19.53 -10.56
C GLY A 171 8.44 18.96 -10.79
N ARG A 172 8.79 17.83 -10.14
CA ARG A 172 10.09 17.14 -10.29
C ARG A 172 10.04 15.94 -11.23
N PHE A 173 8.86 15.51 -11.69
CA PHE A 173 8.69 14.27 -12.45
C PHE A 173 9.52 14.22 -13.73
N THR A 174 9.64 15.32 -14.48
CA THR A 174 10.55 15.40 -15.64
C THR A 174 12.00 15.09 -15.24
N ALA A 175 12.50 15.71 -14.17
CA ALA A 175 13.88 15.50 -13.72
C ALA A 175 14.14 14.09 -13.15
N TYR A 176 13.11 13.40 -12.62
CA TYR A 176 13.23 11.98 -12.28
C TYR A 176 13.24 11.09 -13.52
N ALA A 177 12.45 11.41 -14.55
CA ALA A 177 12.50 10.70 -15.83
C ALA A 177 13.87 10.87 -16.52
N ASP A 178 14.40 12.10 -16.54
CA ASP A 178 15.75 12.42 -17.04
C ASP A 178 16.85 11.71 -16.24
N ALA A 179 16.62 11.45 -14.94
CA ALA A 179 17.50 10.65 -14.09
C ALA A 179 17.45 9.13 -14.36
N GLY A 180 16.53 8.66 -15.20
CA GLY A 180 16.36 7.25 -15.58
C GLY A 180 15.16 6.54 -14.92
N VAL A 181 14.38 7.20 -14.06
CA VAL A 181 13.14 6.62 -13.51
C VAL A 181 12.15 6.40 -14.63
N ASN A 182 11.68 5.18 -14.82
CA ASN A 182 10.77 4.81 -15.92
C ASN A 182 9.38 4.35 -15.46
N ARG A 183 9.19 4.18 -14.14
CA ARG A 183 7.89 3.98 -13.51
C ARG A 183 7.75 4.80 -12.23
N VAL A 184 6.54 5.27 -11.93
CA VAL A 184 6.21 5.90 -10.64
C VAL A 184 4.98 5.26 -10.02
N SER A 185 5.01 5.04 -8.70
CA SER A 185 3.81 4.67 -7.91
C SER A 185 3.39 5.85 -7.04
N MET A 186 2.14 6.30 -7.17
CA MET A 186 1.63 7.46 -6.44
C MET A 186 0.66 7.08 -5.33
N GLY A 187 0.97 7.53 -4.13
CA GLY A 187 0.11 7.38 -2.96
C GLY A 187 -1.11 8.31 -3.00
N VAL A 188 -2.10 8.03 -3.86
CA VAL A 188 -3.35 8.78 -3.99
C VAL A 188 -4.27 8.54 -2.80
N GLN A 189 -4.39 7.28 -2.36
CA GLN A 189 -5.10 6.76 -1.19
C GLN A 189 -6.64 6.86 -1.20
N ALA A 190 -7.22 7.94 -1.72
CA ALA A 190 -8.67 8.09 -1.92
C ALA A 190 -8.96 9.09 -3.06
N LEU A 191 -10.13 8.99 -3.68
CA LEU A 191 -10.61 9.95 -4.70
C LEU A 191 -11.68 10.89 -4.14
N ASN A 192 -11.71 11.09 -2.81
CA ASN A 192 -12.53 12.10 -2.15
C ASN A 192 -11.77 12.84 -1.04
N ASP A 193 -11.88 14.17 -0.99
CA ASP A 193 -11.09 14.99 -0.04
C ASP A 193 -11.44 14.76 1.44
N ARG A 194 -12.64 14.23 1.73
CA ARG A 194 -13.06 13.92 3.11
C ARG A 194 -12.15 12.85 3.69
N ASP A 195 -11.98 11.76 2.94
CA ASP A 195 -11.19 10.61 3.38
C ASP A 195 -9.69 10.90 3.30
N LEU A 196 -9.22 11.68 2.30
CA LEU A 196 -7.84 12.19 2.25
C LEU A 196 -7.48 12.94 3.54
N ARG A 197 -8.31 13.87 4.00
CA ARG A 197 -8.11 14.59 5.27
C ARG A 197 -8.14 13.65 6.48
N ALA A 198 -9.04 12.67 6.49
CA ALA A 198 -9.12 11.69 7.58
C ALA A 198 -7.85 10.80 7.65
N LEU A 199 -7.32 10.40 6.50
CA LEU A 199 -6.03 9.73 6.30
C LEU A 199 -4.81 10.66 6.52
N GLY A 200 -5.01 11.93 6.89
CA GLY A 200 -3.93 12.88 7.15
C GLY A 200 -3.08 13.24 5.92
N ARG A 201 -3.65 13.09 4.71
CA ARG A 201 -3.03 13.50 3.45
C ARG A 201 -3.06 15.02 3.30
N THR A 202 -2.01 15.56 2.69
CA THR A 202 -1.84 17.00 2.43
C THR A 202 -2.26 17.43 1.02
N HIS A 203 -2.50 16.46 0.13
CA HIS A 203 -2.97 16.67 -1.24
C HIS A 203 -4.50 16.60 -1.33
N SER A 204 -5.08 17.30 -2.29
CA SER A 204 -6.48 17.19 -2.72
C SER A 204 -6.65 16.20 -3.88
N VAL A 205 -7.88 15.77 -4.17
CA VAL A 205 -8.18 14.92 -5.34
C VAL A 205 -7.82 15.63 -6.65
N ALA A 206 -8.00 16.95 -6.73
CA ALA A 206 -7.63 17.73 -7.90
C ALA A 206 -6.12 17.71 -8.16
N GLU A 207 -5.30 17.88 -7.12
CA GLU A 207 -3.85 17.73 -7.22
C GLU A 207 -3.44 16.29 -7.55
N ALA A 208 -4.13 15.29 -6.97
CA ALA A 208 -3.88 13.88 -7.28
C ALA A 208 -4.07 13.57 -8.77
N ARG A 209 -5.14 14.09 -9.36
CA ARG A 209 -5.44 13.96 -10.79
C ARG A 209 -4.40 14.69 -11.65
N ALA A 210 -4.10 15.95 -11.33
CA ALA A 210 -3.10 16.73 -12.06
C ALA A 210 -1.69 16.08 -12.02
N ALA A 211 -1.27 15.57 -10.87
CA ALA A 211 -0.01 14.84 -10.74
C ALA A 211 -0.02 13.52 -11.55
N PHE A 212 -1.15 12.81 -11.57
CA PHE A 212 -1.31 11.59 -12.38
C PHE A 212 -1.22 11.86 -13.88
N ASP A 213 -1.84 12.93 -14.37
CA ASP A 213 -1.75 13.34 -15.78
C ASP A 213 -0.31 13.75 -16.16
N ILE A 214 0.39 14.47 -15.28
CA ILE A 214 1.82 14.80 -15.47
C ILE A 214 2.66 13.53 -15.49
N ALA A 215 2.42 12.57 -14.59
CA ALA A 215 3.16 11.31 -14.54
C ALA A 215 2.99 10.49 -15.83
N ARG A 216 1.76 10.38 -16.35
CA ARG A 216 1.46 9.68 -17.62
C ARG A 216 2.14 10.31 -18.82
N ALA A 217 2.39 11.63 -18.79
CA ALA A 217 3.11 12.33 -19.85
C ALA A 217 4.65 12.20 -19.75
N ARG A 218 5.19 11.59 -18.68
CA ARG A 218 6.64 11.55 -18.40
C ARG A 218 7.24 10.15 -18.20
N PHE A 219 6.48 9.20 -17.66
CA PHE A 219 6.97 7.86 -17.35
C PHE A 219 6.41 6.80 -18.32
N LYS A 220 7.17 5.72 -18.58
CA LYS A 220 6.69 4.60 -19.40
C LYS A 220 5.50 3.87 -18.78
N ARG A 221 5.42 3.86 -17.44
CA ARG A 221 4.33 3.25 -16.67
C ARG A 221 4.00 4.08 -15.43
N VAL A 222 2.74 4.10 -15.04
CA VAL A 222 2.28 4.70 -13.78
C VAL A 222 1.42 3.73 -12.99
N SER A 223 1.55 3.80 -11.67
CA SER A 223 0.56 3.24 -10.75
C SER A 223 0.09 4.30 -9.76
N PHE A 224 -1.08 4.06 -9.18
CA PHE A 224 -1.43 4.69 -7.93
C PHE A 224 -2.04 3.68 -6.97
N ASP A 225 -2.00 4.05 -5.70
CA ASP A 225 -2.40 3.23 -4.58
C ASP A 225 -3.69 3.81 -3.98
N LEU A 226 -4.65 2.93 -3.65
CA LEU A 226 -5.87 3.29 -2.91
C LEU A 226 -5.96 2.48 -1.61
N ILE A 227 -6.54 3.10 -0.59
CA ILE A 227 -6.83 2.47 0.69
C ILE A 227 -8.35 2.29 0.82
N TYR A 228 -8.83 1.06 0.99
CA TYR A 228 -10.24 0.72 1.22
C TYR A 228 -10.49 0.32 2.70
N ALA A 229 -11.74 -0.02 3.04
CA ALA A 229 -12.20 -0.24 4.41
C ALA A 229 -11.94 0.97 5.35
N ARG A 230 -12.05 2.19 4.81
CA ARG A 230 -11.84 3.44 5.55
C ARG A 230 -13.00 3.75 6.49
N MET A 231 -12.77 4.64 7.46
CA MET A 231 -13.78 5.09 8.43
C MET A 231 -15.08 5.54 7.75
N GLY A 232 -16.17 4.81 7.97
CA GLY A 232 -17.49 5.12 7.39
C GLY A 232 -17.58 4.96 5.87
N GLN A 233 -16.70 4.16 5.26
CA GLN A 233 -16.83 3.72 3.87
C GLN A 233 -17.84 2.57 3.79
N THR A 234 -18.73 2.60 2.80
CA THR A 234 -19.66 1.49 2.51
C THR A 234 -19.22 0.76 1.25
N PRO A 235 -19.59 -0.52 1.05
CA PRO A 235 -19.25 -1.26 -0.17
C PRO A 235 -19.71 -0.56 -1.46
N GLN A 236 -20.87 0.11 -1.44
CA GLN A 236 -21.37 0.86 -2.59
C GLN A 236 -20.55 2.12 -2.88
N ALA A 237 -20.10 2.82 -1.85
CA ALA A 237 -19.21 3.98 -2.01
C ALA A 237 -17.81 3.56 -2.49
N TRP A 238 -17.32 2.39 -2.03
CA TRP A 238 -16.08 1.82 -2.52
C TRP A 238 -16.17 1.38 -3.98
N ALA A 239 -17.21 0.64 -4.37
CA ALA A 239 -17.41 0.22 -5.75
C ALA A 239 -17.50 1.40 -6.74
N ALA A 240 -18.12 2.50 -6.33
CA ALA A 240 -18.13 3.74 -7.12
C ALA A 240 -16.73 4.37 -7.25
N GLU A 241 -15.98 4.48 -6.16
CA GLU A 241 -14.61 5.03 -6.16
C GLU A 241 -13.62 4.15 -6.95
N LEU A 242 -13.74 2.82 -6.84
CA LEU A 242 -12.96 1.86 -7.62
C LEU A 242 -13.32 1.94 -9.12
N GLY A 243 -14.61 2.10 -9.46
CA GLY A 243 -15.03 2.34 -10.84
C GLY A 243 -14.44 3.62 -11.43
N GLU A 244 -14.39 4.71 -10.65
CA GLU A 244 -13.73 5.96 -11.04
C GLU A 244 -12.21 5.79 -11.21
N ALA A 245 -11.57 5.01 -10.34
CA ALA A 245 -10.15 4.69 -10.42
C ALA A 245 -9.78 3.86 -11.65
N LEU A 246 -10.56 2.83 -11.97
CA LEU A 246 -10.38 2.00 -13.17
C LEU A 246 -10.60 2.81 -14.46
N ALA A 247 -11.54 3.76 -14.44
CA ALA A 247 -11.80 4.67 -15.56
C ALA A 247 -10.65 5.67 -15.83
N MET A 248 -9.70 5.85 -14.90
CA MET A 248 -8.52 6.71 -15.10
C MET A 248 -7.47 6.12 -16.06
N ALA A 249 -7.69 4.91 -16.60
CA ALA A 249 -6.79 4.24 -17.56
C ALA A 249 -5.34 4.15 -17.04
N VAL A 250 -5.19 3.61 -15.83
CA VAL A 250 -3.91 3.36 -15.15
C VAL A 250 -3.33 2.01 -15.57
N ASP A 251 -2.00 1.92 -15.70
CA ASP A 251 -1.32 0.66 -16.06
C ASP A 251 -1.39 -0.38 -14.93
N HIS A 252 -1.39 0.08 -13.67
CA HIS A 252 -1.46 -0.74 -12.48
C HIS A 252 -2.11 -0.01 -11.30
N LEU A 253 -3.09 -0.63 -10.66
CA LEU A 253 -3.77 -0.12 -9.46
C LEU A 253 -3.41 -0.99 -8.25
N SER A 254 -2.89 -0.37 -7.19
CA SER A 254 -2.61 -1.07 -5.92
C SER A 254 -3.76 -0.83 -4.94
N LEU A 255 -4.30 -1.89 -4.34
CA LEU A 255 -5.41 -1.82 -3.39
C LEU A 255 -4.96 -2.33 -2.01
N TYR A 256 -5.08 -1.50 -0.98
CA TYR A 256 -4.69 -1.81 0.39
C TYR A 256 -5.90 -1.68 1.33
N GLN A 257 -6.12 -2.65 2.21
CA GLN A 257 -7.06 -2.49 3.31
C GLN A 257 -6.46 -1.53 4.34
N LEU A 258 -7.28 -0.67 4.98
CA LEU A 258 -6.83 0.13 6.11
C LEU A 258 -6.62 -0.74 7.36
N THR A 259 -5.39 -1.23 7.55
CA THR A 259 -5.00 -1.96 8.77
C THR A 259 -4.67 -1.00 9.91
N ILE A 260 -4.95 -1.42 11.16
CA ILE A 260 -4.68 -0.64 12.38
C ILE A 260 -3.48 -1.20 13.12
N GLU A 261 -2.32 -0.58 12.92
CA GLU A 261 -1.08 -1.02 13.55
C GLU A 261 -0.82 -0.41 14.92
N ALA A 262 -0.24 -1.22 15.81
CA ALA A 262 0.17 -0.80 17.14
C ALA A 262 1.29 0.27 17.05
N GLY A 263 1.29 1.23 17.98
CA GLY A 263 2.25 2.34 17.97
C GLY A 263 1.94 3.48 16.96
N THR A 264 0.97 3.29 16.05
CA THR A 264 0.50 4.38 15.18
C THR A 264 -0.50 5.31 15.88
N ARG A 265 -0.75 6.50 15.30
CA ARG A 265 -1.78 7.43 15.82
C ARG A 265 -3.18 6.83 15.69
N PHE A 266 -3.44 6.08 14.63
CA PHE A 266 -4.70 5.35 14.43
C PHE A 266 -4.85 4.20 15.42
N GLY A 267 -3.81 3.40 15.69
CA GLY A 267 -3.82 2.39 16.76
C GLY A 267 -4.17 2.99 18.12
N ALA A 268 -3.58 4.14 18.47
CA ALA A 268 -3.91 4.86 19.69
C ALA A 268 -5.33 5.49 19.70
N LEU A 269 -6.00 5.69 18.56
CA LEU A 269 -7.39 6.16 18.51
C LEU A 269 -8.37 4.98 18.56
N HIS A 270 -8.08 3.91 17.83
CA HIS A 270 -8.85 2.67 17.81
C HIS A 270 -8.92 2.03 19.20
N ALA A 271 -7.78 1.89 19.90
CA ALA A 271 -7.71 1.38 21.28
C ALA A 271 -8.49 2.23 22.32
N ARG A 272 -8.98 3.43 21.94
CA ARG A 272 -9.84 4.29 22.78
C ARG A 272 -11.27 4.40 22.26
N GLY A 273 -11.67 3.58 21.28
CA GLY A 273 -12.98 3.64 20.63
C GLY A 273 -13.25 4.95 19.86
N LYS A 274 -12.19 5.68 19.47
CA LYS A 274 -12.28 6.98 18.77
C LYS A 274 -12.02 6.89 17.26
N LEU A 275 -11.66 5.72 16.78
CA LEU A 275 -11.57 5.36 15.37
C LEU A 275 -12.37 4.08 15.22
N ILE A 276 -13.32 4.05 14.30
CA ILE A 276 -14.17 2.90 14.01
C ILE A 276 -14.01 2.62 12.53
N LEU A 277 -13.60 1.40 12.20
CA LEU A 277 -13.54 0.87 10.84
C LEU A 277 -14.78 0.01 10.57
N PRO A 278 -15.05 -0.34 9.30
CA PRO A 278 -15.89 -1.51 9.00
C PRO A 278 -15.40 -2.75 9.74
N ASP A 279 -16.31 -3.69 10.02
CA ASP A 279 -15.95 -5.02 10.49
C ASP A 279 -15.33 -5.87 9.36
N ASP A 280 -14.78 -7.02 9.73
CA ASP A 280 -14.05 -7.89 8.80
C ASP A 280 -14.95 -8.43 7.67
N ASP A 281 -16.25 -8.65 7.92
CA ASP A 281 -17.21 -9.10 6.92
C ASP A 281 -17.46 -7.98 5.87
N ILE A 282 -17.74 -6.75 6.30
CA ILE A 282 -17.91 -5.60 5.39
C ILE A 282 -16.60 -5.26 4.65
N ALA A 283 -15.44 -5.46 5.28
CA ALA A 283 -14.15 -5.28 4.63
C ALA A 283 -13.87 -6.37 3.58
N ALA A 284 -14.27 -7.62 3.83
CA ALA A 284 -14.19 -8.71 2.85
C ALA A 284 -15.11 -8.46 1.64
N ASP A 285 -16.33 -7.98 1.87
CA ASP A 285 -17.28 -7.57 0.81
C ASP A 285 -16.74 -6.42 -0.08
N MET A 286 -15.73 -5.67 0.37
CA MET A 286 -15.06 -4.64 -0.44
C MET A 286 -13.91 -5.19 -1.33
N TYR A 287 -13.47 -6.42 -1.10
CA TYR A 287 -12.37 -7.05 -1.84
C TYR A 287 -12.84 -7.92 -3.02
N LEU A 288 -14.09 -8.40 -2.97
CA LEU A 288 -14.72 -9.30 -3.95
C LEU A 288 -15.30 -8.57 -5.18
#